data_AF-A0A0C2ICT4-F1
#
_entry.id   AF-A0A0C2ICT4-F1
#
_cell.length_a   1.000
_cell.length_b   1.000
_cell.length_c   1.000
_cell.angle_alpha   90.00
_cell.angle_beta   90.00
_cell.angle_gamma   90.00
#
_symmetry.space_group_name_H-M   'P 1'
#
loop_
_entity.id
_entity.type
_entity.pdbx_description
1 polymer ?
#
loop_
_entity_poly.entity_id
_entity_poly.type
_entity_poly.pdbx_seq_one_letter_code
_entity_poly.pdbx_strand_id
1 'polypeptide(L)'
;MIGITATQFIHEANKQVLEDYFKLSQCSDISTQMYVVRTVISHFTPQYDVEADTLFIQYFPRELYDELERIGENGPHVDEYLEKKTLFFNIFDFIFRNLNMINEIKAVRYILLLLKFLKPIHHRDGGFDPTRLFQSIENCFINELNTIFFINENSAFDFFNYFKDHLEGLEQRFWNLCRSIYSGSSHIRSYLCIPKLSQSVSTIMAKFYCKDDDDYGRILVTVFMMLRRLSLIDEIEFNVNKLYEITFSIFKRHFIARNHSLFMPLFSKIWSEILNGKVNKFNIDMIDKLIFLTGIFSIRLSDKLFNFVLASTSERLKKPKPFRVTEKTKQRLYIIHLVLISFPFIDQIKYDWLYQAIIDLHGHFQNLFGLEITENLPFESTFHLYHYYTKSFAVTRTSYTTFDERRLGHNVEIIFSESSLSNVY
;
A
#
# COMPACT_ATOMS: atom_id res chain seq x y z
N MET A 1 7.63 46.79 -45.44
CA MET A 1 7.67 46.33 -44.03
C MET A 1 7.28 44.87 -44.02
N ILE A 2 8.26 43.98 -43.85
CA ILE A 2 8.01 42.55 -43.74
C ILE A 2 7.55 42.32 -42.29
N GLY A 3 6.31 41.93 -42.08
CA GLY A 3 5.78 41.66 -40.75
C GLY A 3 6.41 40.40 -40.19
N ILE A 4 7.27 40.54 -39.18
CA ILE A 4 7.74 39.42 -38.37
C ILE A 4 6.49 38.83 -37.70
N THR A 5 6.22 37.55 -37.96
CA THR A 5 5.09 36.88 -37.34
C THR A 5 5.40 36.59 -35.87
N ALA A 6 4.39 36.58 -35.00
CA ALA A 6 4.58 36.30 -33.56
C ALA A 6 5.36 34.98 -33.31
N THR A 7 5.18 33.99 -34.19
CA THR A 7 5.90 32.71 -34.14
C THR A 7 7.41 32.87 -34.37
N GLN A 8 7.83 33.72 -35.30
CA GLN A 8 9.25 33.97 -35.56
C GLN A 8 9.92 34.66 -34.36
N PHE A 9 9.22 35.59 -33.71
CA PHE A 9 9.73 36.26 -32.52
C PHE A 9 9.92 35.28 -31.34
N ILE A 10 8.95 34.39 -31.10
CA ILE A 10 9.06 33.34 -30.07
C ILE A 10 10.25 32.41 -30.36
N HIS A 11 10.45 32.03 -31.62
CA HIS A 11 11.55 31.16 -32.01
C HIS A 11 12.93 31.78 -31.74
N GLU A 12 13.10 33.06 -32.10
CA GLU A 12 14.37 33.77 -31.85
C GLU A 12 14.64 33.95 -30.35
N ALA A 13 13.60 34.28 -29.56
CA ALA A 13 13.72 34.38 -28.11
C ALA A 13 14.11 33.04 -27.45
N ASN A 14 13.49 31.94 -27.88
CA ASN A 14 13.84 30.60 -27.39
C ASN A 14 15.28 30.24 -27.72
N LYS A 15 15.72 30.53 -28.95
CA LYS A 15 17.09 30.30 -29.39
C LYS A 15 18.10 31.07 -28.56
N GLN A 16 17.85 32.37 -28.32
CA GLN A 16 18.73 33.19 -27.49
C GLN A 16 18.88 32.64 -26.07
N VAL A 17 17.77 32.23 -25.44
CA VAL A 17 17.80 31.65 -24.08
C VAL A 17 18.59 30.34 -24.04
N LEU A 18 18.48 29.49 -25.08
CA LEU A 18 19.24 28.24 -25.18
C LEU A 18 20.73 28.47 -25.47
N GLU A 19 21.08 29.47 -26.29
CA GLU A 19 22.47 29.86 -26.53
C GLU A 19 23.14 30.40 -25.25
N ASP A 20 22.43 31.25 -24.50
CA ASP A 20 22.90 31.75 -23.22
C ASP A 20 23.03 30.61 -22.20
N TYR A 21 22.09 29.67 -22.18
CA TYR A 21 22.19 28.45 -21.37
C TYR A 21 23.42 27.63 -21.69
N PHE A 22 23.66 27.34 -22.97
CA PHE A 22 24.81 26.55 -23.41
C PHE A 22 26.14 27.23 -23.03
N LYS A 23 26.23 28.55 -23.19
CA LYS A 23 27.44 29.31 -22.88
C LYS A 23 27.70 29.39 -21.38
N LEU A 24 26.67 29.73 -20.60
CA LEU A 24 26.81 30.00 -19.17
C LEU A 24 26.78 28.73 -18.31
N SER A 25 26.23 27.61 -18.80
CA SER A 25 26.30 26.32 -18.10
C SER A 25 27.72 25.76 -18.00
N GLN A 26 28.64 26.23 -18.84
CA GLN A 26 30.06 25.85 -18.81
C GLN A 26 30.91 26.76 -17.92
N CYS A 27 30.33 27.81 -17.32
CA CYS A 27 31.05 28.67 -16.38
C CYS A 27 31.29 27.92 -15.06
N SER A 28 32.46 28.07 -14.44
CA SER A 28 32.78 27.42 -13.16
C SER A 28 32.09 28.06 -11.93
N ASP A 29 31.47 29.22 -12.11
CA ASP A 29 30.79 29.95 -11.05
C ASP A 29 29.38 29.39 -10.80
N ILE A 30 29.16 28.81 -9.62
CA ILE A 30 27.89 28.16 -9.23
C ILE A 30 26.71 29.15 -9.30
N SER A 31 26.89 30.40 -8.85
CA SER A 31 25.83 31.40 -8.88
C SER A 31 25.37 31.71 -10.32
N THR A 32 26.32 31.81 -11.26
CA THR A 32 26.05 31.96 -12.70
C THR A 32 25.30 30.75 -13.25
N GLN A 33 25.71 29.53 -12.89
CA GLN A 33 25.02 28.30 -13.30
C GLN A 33 23.59 28.23 -12.75
N MET A 34 23.40 28.57 -11.48
CA MET A 34 22.07 28.64 -10.84
C MET A 34 21.17 29.67 -11.53
N TYR A 35 21.70 30.85 -11.83
CA TYR A 35 20.97 31.92 -12.53
C TYR A 35 20.47 31.47 -13.91
N VAL A 36 21.35 30.86 -14.71
CA VAL A 36 20.97 30.46 -16.06
C VAL A 36 19.98 29.28 -16.05
N VAL A 37 20.11 28.35 -15.11
CA VAL A 37 19.13 27.27 -14.92
C VAL A 37 17.76 27.82 -14.54
N ARG A 38 17.69 28.79 -13.61
CA ARG A 38 16.41 29.46 -13.27
C ARG A 38 15.79 30.15 -14.48
N THR A 39 16.62 30.81 -15.29
CA THR A 39 16.19 31.50 -16.52
C THR A 39 15.54 30.52 -17.49
N VAL A 40 16.20 29.41 -17.81
CA VAL A 40 15.66 28.38 -18.70
C VAL A 40 14.36 27.79 -18.16
N ILE A 41 14.33 27.41 -16.87
CA ILE A 41 13.12 26.87 -16.24
C ILE A 41 11.97 27.86 -16.40
N SER A 42 12.16 29.12 -16.00
CA SER A 42 11.11 30.14 -16.06
C SER A 42 10.59 30.38 -17.48
N HIS A 43 11.48 30.35 -18.48
CA HIS A 43 11.14 30.62 -19.88
C HIS A 43 10.41 29.44 -20.54
N PHE A 44 10.84 28.20 -20.28
CA PHE A 44 10.36 27.01 -20.97
C PHE A 44 9.32 26.18 -20.20
N THR A 45 9.11 26.44 -18.90
CA THR A 45 8.03 25.79 -18.12
C THR A 45 6.67 25.85 -18.84
N PRO A 46 6.18 27.02 -19.33
CA PRO A 46 4.86 27.10 -19.95
C PRO A 46 4.78 26.54 -21.38
N GLN A 47 5.92 26.28 -22.03
CA GLN A 47 5.97 25.98 -23.46
C GLN A 47 5.93 24.48 -23.78
N TYR A 48 6.35 23.61 -22.86
CA TYR A 48 6.47 22.15 -23.07
C TYR A 48 7.31 21.77 -24.31
N ASP A 49 8.36 22.53 -24.57
CA ASP A 49 9.25 22.33 -25.72
C ASP A 49 10.18 21.12 -25.50
N VAL A 50 10.01 20.07 -26.31
CA VAL A 50 10.75 18.80 -26.22
C VAL A 50 12.24 18.99 -26.50
N GLU A 51 12.59 19.88 -27.43
CA GLU A 51 13.98 20.15 -27.80
C GLU A 51 14.68 20.87 -26.64
N ALA A 52 14.03 21.89 -26.09
CA ALA A 52 14.53 22.60 -24.91
C ALA A 52 14.68 21.66 -23.70
N ASP A 53 13.72 20.76 -23.46
CA ASP A 53 13.81 19.77 -22.38
C ASP A 53 15.02 18.83 -22.56
N THR A 54 15.25 18.38 -23.80
CA THR A 54 16.38 17.50 -24.14
C THR A 54 17.71 18.23 -23.93
N LEU A 55 17.83 19.46 -24.46
CA LEU A 55 19.03 20.29 -24.33
C LEU A 55 19.31 20.65 -22.87
N PHE A 56 18.27 20.95 -22.08
CA PHE A 56 18.40 21.25 -20.66
C PHE A 56 19.10 20.11 -19.92
N ILE A 57 18.65 18.87 -20.09
CA ILE A 57 19.25 17.69 -19.43
C ILE A 57 20.62 17.36 -20.03
N GLN A 58 20.78 17.48 -21.34
CA GLN A 58 22.03 17.15 -22.02
C GLN A 58 23.19 18.03 -21.54
N TYR A 59 22.93 19.34 -21.42
CA TYR A 59 23.92 20.38 -21.08
C TYR A 59 23.75 20.91 -19.66
N PHE A 60 23.14 20.13 -18.76
CA PHE A 60 23.02 20.55 -17.37
C PHE A 60 24.39 20.83 -16.75
N PRO A 61 24.58 21.97 -16.05
CA PRO A 61 25.88 22.36 -15.51
C PRO A 61 26.41 21.31 -14.52
N ARG A 62 27.63 20.80 -14.76
CA ARG A 62 28.19 19.69 -13.98
C ARG A 62 28.49 20.10 -12.55
N GLU A 63 29.10 21.26 -12.36
CA GLU A 63 29.50 21.78 -11.05
C GLU A 63 28.26 22.03 -10.17
N LEU A 64 27.18 22.56 -10.74
CA LEU A 64 25.90 22.68 -10.04
C LEU A 64 25.32 21.31 -9.68
N TYR A 65 25.36 20.33 -10.58
CA TYR A 65 24.90 18.98 -10.26
C TYR A 65 25.69 18.36 -9.09
N ASP A 66 27.02 18.46 -9.13
CA ASP A 66 27.91 17.97 -8.07
C ASP A 66 27.64 18.70 -6.74
N GLU A 67 27.35 20.00 -6.80
CA GLU A 67 26.94 20.80 -5.64
C GLU A 67 25.59 20.35 -5.06
N LEU A 68 24.61 20.04 -5.91
CA LEU A 68 23.32 19.50 -5.48
C LEU A 68 23.46 18.10 -4.84
N GLU A 69 24.35 17.24 -5.37
CA GLU A 69 24.69 15.96 -4.74
C GLU A 69 25.34 16.18 -3.37
N ARG A 70 26.31 17.10 -3.28
CA ARG A 70 26.96 17.48 -2.01
C ARG A 70 25.94 17.93 -0.96
N ILE A 71 24.92 18.69 -1.37
CA ILE A 71 23.84 19.12 -0.48
C ILE A 71 22.95 17.96 -0.06
N GLY A 72 22.60 17.06 -0.99
CA GLY A 72 21.82 15.87 -0.67
C GLY A 72 22.51 14.97 0.36
N GLU A 73 23.83 15.02 0.46
CA GLU A 73 24.63 14.23 1.40
C GLU A 73 24.92 14.95 2.72
N ASN A 74 25.31 16.22 2.66
CA ASN A 74 25.74 16.99 3.84
C ASN A 74 24.60 17.80 4.49
N GLY A 75 23.44 17.89 3.83
CA GLY A 75 22.26 18.56 4.35
C GLY A 75 22.50 20.04 4.68
N PRO A 76 21.97 20.55 5.81
CA PRO A 76 21.95 21.97 6.11
C PRO A 76 23.30 22.60 6.46
N HIS A 77 24.36 21.79 6.52
CA HIS A 77 25.72 22.29 6.77
C HIS A 77 26.39 22.91 5.53
N VAL A 78 25.72 22.88 4.38
CA VAL A 78 26.19 23.49 3.15
C VAL A 78 25.70 24.93 3.04
N ASP A 79 26.58 25.84 2.62
CA ASP A 79 26.23 27.24 2.38
C ASP A 79 25.08 27.38 1.38
N GLU A 80 24.14 28.27 1.68
CA GLU A 80 22.94 28.54 0.86
C GLU A 80 22.06 27.29 0.65
N TYR A 81 22.07 26.35 1.61
CA TYR A 81 21.31 25.10 1.57
C TYR A 81 19.87 25.28 1.08
N LEU A 82 19.13 26.23 1.64
CA LEU A 82 17.72 26.45 1.32
C LEU A 82 17.52 26.92 -0.11
N GLU A 83 18.34 27.86 -0.57
CA GLU A 83 18.23 28.36 -1.92
C GLU A 83 18.48 27.25 -2.95
N LYS A 84 19.55 26.47 -2.74
CA LYS A 84 19.94 25.39 -3.64
C LYS A 84 18.95 24.22 -3.59
N LYS A 85 18.37 23.92 -2.41
CA LYS A 85 17.28 22.95 -2.26
C LYS A 85 16.01 23.38 -3.00
N THR A 86 15.60 24.65 -2.88
CA THR A 86 14.46 25.19 -3.62
C THR A 86 14.72 25.14 -5.13
N LEU A 87 15.93 25.49 -5.57
CA LEU A 87 16.33 25.35 -6.96
C LEU A 87 16.26 23.89 -7.43
N PHE A 88 16.73 22.93 -6.63
CA PHE A 88 16.63 21.51 -6.96
C PHE A 88 15.17 21.07 -7.17
N PHE A 89 14.24 21.45 -6.30
CA PHE A 89 12.84 21.09 -6.52
C PHE A 89 12.25 21.74 -7.78
N ASN A 90 12.65 22.97 -8.12
CA ASN A 90 12.27 23.60 -9.39
C ASN A 90 12.85 22.87 -10.60
N ILE A 91 14.10 22.41 -10.52
CA ILE A 91 14.74 21.58 -11.55
C ILE A 91 13.99 20.26 -11.71
N PHE A 92 13.68 19.58 -10.59
CA PHE A 92 12.94 18.32 -10.61
C PHE A 92 11.55 18.50 -11.23
N ASP A 93 10.82 19.53 -10.81
CA ASP A 93 9.52 19.87 -11.36
C ASP A 93 9.61 20.16 -12.86
N PHE A 94 10.62 20.92 -13.30
CA PHE A 94 10.83 21.20 -14.71
C PHE A 94 11.09 19.92 -15.52
N ILE A 95 12.00 19.06 -15.07
CA ILE A 95 12.35 17.81 -15.76
C ILE A 95 11.14 16.88 -15.91
N PHE A 96 10.32 16.76 -14.86
CA PHE A 96 9.21 15.81 -14.80
C PHE A 96 7.83 16.45 -14.95
N ARG A 97 7.73 17.70 -15.42
CA ARG A 97 6.43 18.36 -15.71
C ARG A 97 5.64 17.67 -16.81
N ASN A 98 6.30 16.90 -17.66
CA ASN A 98 5.72 16.14 -18.76
C ASN A 98 6.41 14.77 -18.89
N LEU A 99 6.05 14.00 -19.93
CA LEU A 99 6.53 12.62 -20.13
C LEU A 99 7.79 12.53 -21.00
N ASN A 100 8.28 13.64 -21.55
CA ASN A 100 9.35 13.66 -22.54
C ASN A 100 10.64 13.04 -21.97
N MET A 101 10.95 13.35 -20.71
CA MET A 101 12.25 13.02 -20.09
C MET A 101 12.21 11.77 -19.21
N ILE A 102 11.07 11.08 -19.13
CA ILE A 102 10.87 10.01 -18.13
C ILE A 102 11.77 8.79 -18.32
N ASN A 103 12.21 8.56 -19.56
CA ASN A 103 13.06 7.43 -19.96
C ASN A 103 14.54 7.84 -20.09
N GLU A 104 14.86 9.12 -19.92
CA GLU A 104 16.22 9.60 -20.08
C GLU A 104 17.10 9.17 -18.90
N ILE A 105 18.20 8.48 -19.20
CA ILE A 105 19.12 7.93 -18.17
C ILE A 105 19.66 9.05 -17.26
N LYS A 106 19.89 10.24 -17.83
CA LYS A 106 20.32 11.42 -17.05
C LYS A 106 19.21 11.94 -16.13
N ALA A 107 17.95 11.92 -16.55
CA ALA A 107 16.82 12.34 -15.73
C ALA A 107 16.65 11.45 -14.50
N VAL A 108 16.89 10.14 -14.62
CA VAL A 108 16.84 9.18 -13.50
C VAL A 108 17.74 9.59 -12.33
N ARG A 109 18.88 10.25 -12.58
CA ARG A 109 19.77 10.74 -11.53
C ARG A 109 19.09 11.76 -10.61
N TYR A 110 18.20 12.59 -11.15
CA TYR A 110 17.43 13.56 -10.37
C TYR A 110 16.37 12.89 -9.50
N ILE A 111 15.86 11.71 -9.90
CA ILE A 111 15.00 10.89 -9.02
C ILE A 111 15.82 10.42 -7.83
N LEU A 112 17.00 9.82 -8.06
CA LEU A 112 17.86 9.37 -6.96
C LEU A 112 18.25 10.51 -6.02
N LEU A 113 18.54 11.68 -6.57
CA LEU A 113 18.85 12.86 -5.80
C LEU A 113 17.63 13.35 -5.00
N LEU A 114 16.43 13.37 -5.59
CA LEU A 114 15.18 13.69 -4.87
C LEU A 114 15.01 12.77 -3.66
N LEU A 115 15.24 11.47 -3.84
CA LEU A 115 15.14 10.49 -2.76
C LEU A 115 16.13 10.73 -1.63
N LYS A 116 17.31 11.31 -1.90
CA LYS A 116 18.22 11.80 -0.85
C LYS A 116 17.63 13.00 -0.12
N PHE A 117 17.14 14.01 -0.85
CA PHE A 117 16.58 15.25 -0.29
C PHE A 117 15.36 15.05 0.63
N LEU A 118 14.60 13.99 0.40
CA LEU A 118 13.39 13.68 1.18
C LEU A 118 13.68 13.00 2.52
N LYS A 119 14.91 12.51 2.73
CA LYS A 119 15.22 11.77 3.96
C LYS A 119 15.08 12.69 5.18
N PRO A 120 14.58 12.18 6.33
CA PRO A 120 14.22 12.99 7.50
C PRO A 120 15.35 13.76 8.20
N ILE A 121 16.59 13.65 7.71
CA ILE A 121 17.78 14.30 8.27
C ILE A 121 17.76 15.82 7.99
N HIS A 122 16.91 16.26 7.07
CA HIS A 122 16.90 17.63 6.58
C HIS A 122 15.79 18.49 7.19
N HIS A 123 16.08 19.77 7.46
CA HIS A 123 15.10 20.73 7.99
C HIS A 123 13.86 20.84 7.08
N ARG A 124 12.71 20.92 7.74
CA ARG A 124 11.36 21.05 7.14
C ARG A 124 11.04 22.52 6.88
N ASP A 125 11.72 23.12 5.93
CA ASP A 125 11.48 24.52 5.61
C ASP A 125 10.48 24.65 4.46
N GLY A 126 9.43 25.44 4.68
CA GLY A 126 8.22 25.57 3.84
C GLY A 126 8.41 26.39 2.55
N GLY A 127 9.56 26.27 1.90
CA GLY A 127 9.91 27.07 0.70
C GLY A 127 9.37 26.53 -0.62
N PHE A 128 8.56 25.47 -0.63
CA PHE A 128 8.16 24.78 -1.85
C PHE A 128 6.70 24.29 -1.80
N ASP A 129 5.98 24.41 -2.91
CA ASP A 129 4.59 23.95 -3.06
C ASP A 129 4.52 22.43 -3.33
N PRO A 130 4.11 21.60 -2.34
CA PRO A 130 4.09 20.14 -2.49
C PRO A 130 3.20 19.67 -3.65
N THR A 131 2.21 20.48 -4.06
CA THR A 131 1.26 20.14 -5.12
C THR A 131 1.95 19.91 -6.46
N ARG A 132 2.91 20.77 -6.81
CA ARG A 132 3.66 20.68 -8.06
C ARG A 132 4.58 19.46 -8.07
N LEU A 133 5.32 19.25 -6.97
CA LEU A 133 6.19 18.09 -6.85
C LEU A 133 5.40 16.78 -6.89
N PHE A 134 4.22 16.69 -6.28
CA PHE A 134 3.39 15.50 -6.39
C PHE A 134 3.00 15.20 -7.84
N GLN A 135 2.65 16.22 -8.64
CA GLN A 135 2.39 16.03 -10.07
C GLN A 135 3.61 15.48 -10.82
N SER A 136 4.77 16.06 -10.55
CA SER A 136 6.02 15.65 -11.19
C SER A 136 6.44 14.24 -10.78
N ILE A 137 6.24 13.85 -9.52
CA ILE A 137 6.45 12.47 -9.05
C ILE A 137 5.42 11.51 -9.67
N GLU A 138 4.15 11.90 -9.76
CA GLU A 138 3.11 11.09 -10.42
C GLU A 138 3.50 10.78 -11.87
N ASN A 139 4.05 11.77 -12.57
CA ASN A 139 4.58 11.58 -13.91
C ASN A 139 5.71 10.55 -13.91
N CYS A 140 6.66 10.59 -12.96
CA CYS A 140 7.75 9.61 -12.87
C CYS A 140 7.28 8.15 -12.82
N PHE A 141 6.10 7.88 -12.23
CA PHE A 141 5.60 6.50 -12.06
C PHE A 141 5.07 5.86 -13.33
N ILE A 142 4.91 6.62 -14.42
CA ILE A 142 4.55 6.05 -15.73
C ILE A 142 5.67 5.11 -16.23
N ASN A 143 6.91 5.34 -15.81
CA ASN A 143 8.01 4.41 -16.03
C ASN A 143 8.19 3.48 -14.81
N GLU A 144 8.17 2.16 -15.05
CA GLU A 144 8.30 1.15 -14.00
C GLU A 144 9.67 1.15 -13.29
N LEU A 145 10.76 1.43 -14.01
CA LEU A 145 12.11 1.53 -13.43
C LEU A 145 12.20 2.66 -12.42
N ASN A 146 11.56 3.79 -12.71
CA ASN A 146 11.48 4.90 -11.77
C ASN A 146 10.75 4.47 -10.51
N THR A 147 9.60 3.82 -10.65
CA THR A 147 8.81 3.26 -9.52
C THR A 147 9.64 2.32 -8.64
N ILE A 148 10.52 1.50 -9.23
CA ILE A 148 11.43 0.61 -8.49
C ILE A 148 12.37 1.41 -7.58
N PHE A 149 12.91 2.55 -8.01
CA PHE A 149 13.74 3.40 -7.14
C PHE A 149 12.95 3.92 -5.94
N PHE A 150 11.70 4.38 -6.15
CA PHE A 150 10.86 4.86 -5.06
C PHE A 150 10.49 3.75 -4.05
N ILE A 151 10.28 2.52 -4.52
CA ILE A 151 10.02 1.39 -3.63
C ILE A 151 11.26 1.03 -2.82
N ASN A 152 12.42 0.91 -3.49
CA ASN A 152 13.68 0.50 -2.86
C ASN A 152 14.18 1.50 -1.83
N GLU A 153 13.92 2.80 -2.02
CA GLU A 153 14.32 3.86 -1.07
C GLU A 153 13.21 4.23 -0.07
N ASN A 154 12.17 3.40 0.11
CA ASN A 154 11.10 3.65 1.08
C ASN A 154 10.39 5.01 0.92
N SER A 155 10.24 5.48 -0.31
CA SER A 155 9.96 6.91 -0.54
C SER A 155 8.61 7.36 -0.02
N ALA A 156 7.58 6.51 0.02
CA ALA A 156 6.29 6.88 0.61
C ALA A 156 6.42 7.26 2.10
N PHE A 157 7.28 6.55 2.85
CA PHE A 157 7.57 6.87 4.25
C PHE A 157 8.35 8.18 4.38
N ASP A 158 9.38 8.37 3.54
CA ASP A 158 10.18 9.60 3.55
C ASP A 158 9.35 10.81 3.13
N PHE A 159 8.53 10.68 2.08
CA PHE A 159 7.56 11.69 1.65
C PHE A 159 6.61 12.07 2.78
N PHE A 160 6.00 11.08 3.45
CA PHE A 160 5.12 11.38 4.57
C PHE A 160 5.84 12.16 5.66
N ASN A 161 7.04 11.71 6.07
CA ASN A 161 7.79 12.38 7.12
C ASN A 161 8.25 13.78 6.73
N TYR A 162 8.55 14.00 5.46
CA TYR A 162 8.99 15.27 4.93
C TYR A 162 7.83 16.27 4.83
N PHE A 163 6.70 15.82 4.28
CA PHE A 163 5.55 16.68 3.99
C PHE A 163 4.48 16.71 5.08
N LYS A 164 4.59 15.94 6.16
CA LYS A 164 3.52 15.78 7.17
C LYS A 164 2.85 17.09 7.58
N ASP A 165 3.64 18.12 7.85
CA ASP A 165 3.14 19.42 8.34
C ASP A 165 2.52 20.29 7.22
N HIS A 166 2.67 19.88 5.96
CA HIS A 166 2.17 20.53 4.75
C HIS A 166 1.15 19.67 4.00
N LEU A 167 0.70 18.55 4.58
CA LEU A 167 -0.26 17.65 3.94
C LEU A 167 -1.71 18.12 4.08
N GLU A 168 -1.98 19.19 4.83
CA GLU A 168 -3.35 19.72 5.00
C GLU A 168 -3.97 20.08 3.64
N GLY A 169 -5.08 19.41 3.29
CA GLY A 169 -5.75 19.55 1.99
C GLY A 169 -5.13 18.74 0.84
N LEU A 170 -3.98 18.10 1.06
CA LEU A 170 -3.28 17.25 0.09
C LEU A 170 -3.29 15.76 0.48
N GLU A 171 -3.92 15.39 1.59
CA GLU A 171 -3.87 14.04 2.15
C GLU A 171 -4.37 13.02 1.15
N GLN A 172 -5.53 13.28 0.52
CA GLN A 172 -6.10 12.34 -0.44
C GLN A 172 -5.17 12.13 -1.64
N ARG A 173 -4.51 13.19 -2.12
CA ARG A 173 -3.54 13.11 -3.21
C ARG A 173 -2.30 12.33 -2.79
N PHE A 174 -1.76 12.62 -1.61
CA PHE A 174 -0.65 11.87 -1.03
C PHE A 174 -0.95 10.36 -0.91
N TRP A 175 -2.15 9.99 -0.45
CA TRP A 175 -2.55 8.59 -0.36
C TRP A 175 -2.82 7.94 -1.73
N ASN A 176 -3.20 8.72 -2.74
CA ASN A 176 -3.25 8.25 -4.12
C ASN A 176 -1.84 7.97 -4.64
N LEU A 177 -0.91 8.91 -4.42
CA LEU A 177 0.51 8.78 -4.77
C LEU A 177 1.13 7.52 -4.16
N CYS A 178 0.96 7.31 -2.85
CA CYS A 178 1.44 6.11 -2.16
C CYS A 178 0.88 4.82 -2.77
N ARG A 179 -0.43 4.81 -3.08
CA ARG A 179 -1.05 3.67 -3.74
C ARG A 179 -0.46 3.44 -5.12
N SER A 180 -0.21 4.49 -5.90
CA SER A 180 0.40 4.40 -7.23
C SER A 180 1.80 3.78 -7.16
N ILE A 181 2.67 4.26 -6.27
CA ILE A 181 4.03 3.69 -6.04
C ILE A 181 3.92 2.18 -5.82
N TYR A 182 3.03 1.77 -4.94
CA TYR A 182 2.89 0.39 -4.51
C TYR A 182 1.90 -0.40 -5.37
N SER A 183 1.38 0.15 -6.48
CA SER A 183 0.42 -0.51 -7.38
C SER A 183 1.05 -1.29 -8.53
N GLY A 184 2.37 -1.18 -8.74
CA GLY A 184 3.09 -1.68 -9.92
C GLY A 184 2.92 -3.17 -10.28
N SER A 185 3.23 -3.48 -11.54
CA SER A 185 3.04 -4.81 -12.14
C SER A 185 3.86 -5.91 -11.46
N SER A 186 3.51 -7.18 -11.69
CA SER A 186 4.28 -8.31 -11.18
C SER A 186 5.72 -8.38 -11.73
N HIS A 187 6.00 -7.69 -12.84
CA HIS A 187 7.30 -7.70 -13.50
C HIS A 187 8.38 -6.96 -12.70
N ILE A 188 8.01 -6.01 -11.84
CA ILE A 188 8.99 -5.25 -11.04
C ILE A 188 9.68 -6.11 -9.98
N ARG A 189 9.12 -7.29 -9.64
CA ARG A 189 9.59 -8.15 -8.54
C ARG A 189 11.09 -8.44 -8.62
N SER A 190 11.62 -8.75 -9.79
CA SER A 190 13.05 -9.10 -9.97
C SER A 190 14.02 -7.94 -9.76
N TYR A 191 13.52 -6.71 -9.76
CA TYR A 191 14.33 -5.49 -9.60
C TYR A 191 14.25 -4.91 -8.18
N LEU A 192 13.41 -5.50 -7.32
CA LEU A 192 13.29 -5.06 -5.94
C LEU A 192 14.43 -5.62 -5.09
N CYS A 193 14.99 -4.75 -4.25
CA CYS A 193 16.07 -5.09 -3.35
C CYS A 193 15.50 -5.60 -2.02
N ILE A 194 15.46 -6.93 -1.85
CA ILE A 194 14.90 -7.60 -0.66
C ILE A 194 15.47 -7.03 0.67
N PRO A 195 16.79 -6.86 0.85
CA PRO A 195 17.32 -6.28 2.09
C PRO A 195 16.80 -4.86 2.37
N LYS A 196 16.68 -4.01 1.34
CA LYS A 196 16.12 -2.67 1.49
C LYS A 196 14.65 -2.71 1.87
N LEU A 197 13.86 -3.62 1.29
CA LEU A 197 12.46 -3.81 1.68
C LEU A 197 12.31 -4.23 3.14
N SER A 198 13.12 -5.17 3.63
CA SER A 198 13.16 -5.58 5.03
C SER A 198 13.50 -4.40 5.96
N GLN A 199 14.49 -3.58 5.57
CA GLN A 199 14.88 -2.37 6.30
C GLN A 199 13.74 -1.33 6.32
N SER A 200 13.07 -1.12 5.18
CA SER A 200 11.94 -0.21 5.05
C SER A 200 10.79 -0.60 5.98
N VAL A 201 10.39 -1.86 5.97
CA VAL A 201 9.35 -2.40 6.88
C VAL A 201 9.76 -2.18 8.34
N SER A 202 11.00 -2.53 8.70
CA SER A 202 11.51 -2.36 10.06
C SER A 202 11.51 -0.89 10.51
N THR A 203 11.88 0.03 9.62
CA THR A 203 11.91 1.47 9.88
C THR A 203 10.50 2.02 10.11
N ILE A 204 9.54 1.66 9.26
CA ILE A 204 8.14 2.08 9.40
C ILE A 204 7.55 1.54 10.71
N MET A 205 7.80 0.27 11.04
CA MET A 205 7.34 -0.35 12.28
C MET A 205 7.95 0.29 13.52
N ALA A 206 9.24 0.65 13.47
CA ALA A 206 9.89 1.39 14.55
C ALA A 206 9.26 2.77 14.74
N LYS A 207 9.00 3.48 13.64
CA LYS A 207 8.42 4.83 13.70
C LYS A 207 6.97 4.80 14.23
N PHE A 208 6.16 3.84 13.78
CA PHE A 208 4.82 3.62 14.32
C PHE A 208 4.90 3.39 15.84
N TYR A 209 5.75 2.48 16.30
CA TYR A 209 5.85 2.17 17.74
C TYR A 209 6.24 3.39 18.58
N CYS A 210 7.14 4.24 18.07
CA CYS A 210 7.57 5.44 18.79
C CYS A 210 6.53 6.57 18.81
N LYS A 211 5.61 6.63 17.85
CA LYS A 211 4.66 7.75 17.68
C LYS A 211 3.20 7.37 17.89
N ASP A 212 2.90 6.08 17.87
CA ASP A 212 1.56 5.50 17.88
C ASP A 212 0.59 6.16 16.88
N ASP A 213 1.09 6.48 15.68
CA ASP A 213 0.38 7.28 14.68
C ASP A 213 -0.17 6.38 13.55
N ASP A 214 -1.49 6.46 13.32
CA ASP A 214 -2.23 5.67 12.33
C ASP A 214 -1.73 5.86 10.89
N ASP A 215 -1.15 7.02 10.55
CA ASP A 215 -0.64 7.25 9.21
C ASP A 215 0.58 6.36 8.89
N TYR A 216 1.46 6.12 9.87
CA TYR A 216 2.53 5.12 9.70
C TYR A 216 1.97 3.72 9.56
N GLY A 217 0.87 3.42 10.25
CA GLY A 217 0.14 2.16 10.11
C GLY A 217 -0.42 1.99 8.70
N ARG A 218 -0.96 3.07 8.13
CA ARG A 218 -1.47 3.10 6.75
C ARG A 218 -0.38 2.90 5.71
N ILE A 219 0.78 3.53 5.88
CA ILE A 219 1.94 3.31 5.02
C ILE A 219 2.40 1.85 5.12
N LEU A 220 2.52 1.32 6.35
CA LEU A 220 2.94 -0.07 6.59
C LEU A 220 2.01 -1.07 5.88
N VAL A 221 0.68 -0.90 6.03
CA VAL A 221 -0.31 -1.74 5.36
C VAL A 221 -0.18 -1.65 3.84
N THR A 222 0.07 -0.46 3.30
CA THR A 222 0.24 -0.26 1.86
C THR A 222 1.48 -1.01 1.34
N VAL A 223 2.60 -0.95 2.07
CA VAL A 223 3.81 -1.73 1.76
C VAL A 223 3.53 -3.24 1.82
N PHE A 224 2.90 -3.74 2.89
CA PHE A 224 2.56 -5.16 3.00
C PHE A 224 1.59 -5.64 1.92
N MET A 225 0.70 -4.78 1.45
CA MET A 225 -0.19 -5.08 0.34
C MET A 225 0.56 -5.22 -0.99
N MET A 226 1.59 -4.39 -1.24
CA MET A 226 2.51 -4.59 -2.36
C MET A 226 3.28 -5.90 -2.22
N LEU A 227 3.90 -6.14 -1.07
CA LEU A 227 4.68 -7.35 -0.81
C LEU A 227 3.84 -8.60 -1.02
N ARG A 228 2.58 -8.60 -0.56
CA ARG A 228 1.64 -9.67 -0.82
C ARG A 228 1.37 -9.85 -2.32
N ARG A 229 1.09 -8.76 -3.05
CA ARG A 229 0.80 -8.84 -4.50
C ARG A 229 1.97 -9.44 -5.27
N LEU A 230 3.19 -9.10 -4.88
CA LEU A 230 4.42 -9.58 -5.50
C LEU A 230 4.91 -10.92 -4.92
N SER A 231 4.19 -11.51 -3.97
CA SER A 231 4.55 -12.74 -3.26
C SER A 231 5.91 -12.66 -2.54
N LEU A 232 6.25 -11.49 -1.99
CA LEU A 232 7.52 -11.21 -1.30
C LEU A 232 7.45 -11.27 0.23
N ILE A 233 6.26 -11.48 0.82
CA ILE A 233 6.09 -11.51 2.28
C ILE A 233 6.98 -12.59 2.94
N ASP A 234 7.17 -13.72 2.26
CA ASP A 234 8.00 -14.82 2.75
C ASP A 234 9.48 -14.72 2.31
N GLU A 235 9.86 -13.65 1.60
CA GLU A 235 11.25 -13.41 1.18
C GLU A 235 11.93 -12.33 2.02
N ILE A 236 11.15 -11.38 2.55
CA ILE A 236 11.66 -10.34 3.44
C ILE A 236 11.69 -10.82 4.88
N GLU A 237 12.57 -10.24 5.69
CA GLU A 237 12.67 -10.53 7.13
C GLU A 237 12.13 -9.35 7.93
N PHE A 238 11.23 -9.62 8.87
CA PHE A 238 10.73 -8.61 9.80
C PHE A 238 10.28 -9.22 11.12
N ASN A 239 10.17 -8.38 12.16
CA ASN A 239 9.68 -8.84 13.47
C ASN A 239 8.15 -9.04 13.44
N VAL A 240 7.71 -10.27 13.23
CA VAL A 240 6.28 -10.61 13.12
C VAL A 240 5.48 -10.34 14.40
N ASN A 241 6.09 -10.46 15.58
CA ASN A 241 5.41 -10.13 16.85
C ASN A 241 5.17 -8.62 16.97
N LYS A 242 6.14 -7.81 16.55
CA LYS A 242 5.95 -6.36 16.47
C LYS A 242 4.87 -5.99 15.46
N LEU A 243 4.77 -6.71 14.34
CA LEU A 243 3.69 -6.51 13.37
C LEU A 243 2.32 -6.85 13.99
N TYR A 244 2.25 -7.93 14.76
CA TYR A 244 1.06 -8.27 15.54
C TYR A 244 0.64 -7.13 16.46
N GLU A 245 1.54 -6.61 17.29
CA GLU A 245 1.24 -5.49 18.19
C GLU A 245 0.71 -4.25 17.45
N ILE A 246 1.34 -3.90 16.32
CA ILE A 246 0.92 -2.76 15.48
C ILE A 246 -0.49 -3.01 14.92
N THR A 247 -0.70 -4.15 14.26
CA THR A 247 -2.01 -4.45 13.64
C THR A 247 -3.11 -4.62 14.68
N PHE A 248 -2.79 -5.13 15.87
CA PHE A 248 -3.71 -5.21 17.01
C PHE A 248 -4.06 -3.83 17.57
N SER A 249 -3.09 -2.93 17.71
CA SER A 249 -3.34 -1.54 18.13
C SER A 249 -4.29 -0.83 17.17
N ILE A 250 -3.98 -0.87 15.86
CA ILE A 250 -4.82 -0.28 14.80
C ILE A 250 -6.22 -0.91 14.82
N PHE A 251 -6.30 -2.23 14.94
CA PHE A 251 -7.57 -2.95 15.05
C PHE A 251 -8.40 -2.44 16.23
N LYS A 252 -7.80 -2.37 17.42
CA LYS A 252 -8.48 -1.92 18.63
C LYS A 252 -9.03 -0.50 18.49
N ARG A 253 -8.25 0.43 17.91
CA ARG A 253 -8.68 1.82 17.67
C ARG A 253 -9.89 1.90 16.76
N HIS A 254 -9.84 1.26 15.58
CA HIS A 254 -10.90 1.41 14.59
C HIS A 254 -12.14 0.57 14.87
N PHE A 255 -11.95 -0.64 15.40
CA PHE A 255 -13.08 -1.53 15.66
C PHE A 255 -13.94 -1.02 16.81
N ILE A 256 -13.32 -0.53 17.90
CA ILE A 256 -14.05 0.08 19.02
C ILE A 256 -14.78 1.35 18.57
N ALA A 257 -14.18 2.14 17.69
CA ALA A 257 -14.81 3.33 17.13
C ALA A 257 -15.98 3.03 16.17
N ARG A 258 -16.31 1.74 15.92
CA ARG A 258 -17.30 1.27 14.93
C ARG A 258 -17.07 1.83 13.52
N ASN A 259 -15.86 2.27 13.24
CA ASN A 259 -15.48 2.72 11.92
C ASN A 259 -14.89 1.49 11.25
N HIS A 260 -15.69 0.79 10.42
CA HIS A 260 -15.26 -0.36 9.63
C HIS A 260 -14.12 0.07 8.71
N SER A 261 -12.91 0.07 9.25
CA SER A 261 -11.77 0.68 8.59
C SER A 261 -11.40 -0.12 7.36
N LEU A 262 -10.90 0.61 6.36
CA LEU A 262 -10.31 0.05 5.15
C LEU A 262 -9.19 -0.97 5.43
N PHE A 263 -8.68 -1.03 6.66
CA PHE A 263 -7.62 -1.94 7.09
C PHE A 263 -8.09 -3.38 7.29
N MET A 264 -9.31 -3.64 7.75
CA MET A 264 -9.72 -4.99 8.18
C MET A 264 -9.60 -6.04 7.06
N PRO A 265 -10.10 -5.78 5.84
CA PRO A 265 -9.95 -6.73 4.73
C PRO A 265 -8.49 -6.91 4.29
N LEU A 266 -7.61 -5.94 4.59
CA LEU A 266 -6.19 -5.96 4.25
C LEU A 266 -5.41 -6.77 5.29
N PHE A 267 -5.67 -6.57 6.59
CA PHE A 267 -5.07 -7.36 7.66
C PHE A 267 -5.33 -8.84 7.50
N SER A 268 -6.59 -9.24 7.23
CA SER A 268 -6.90 -10.64 6.99
C SER A 268 -6.07 -11.24 5.86
N LYS A 269 -5.85 -10.49 4.77
CA LYS A 269 -5.05 -10.94 3.63
C LYS A 269 -3.57 -11.06 4.01
N ILE A 270 -3.01 -10.07 4.70
CA ILE A 270 -1.60 -10.06 5.14
C ILE A 270 -1.34 -11.22 6.10
N TRP A 271 -2.14 -11.36 7.15
CA TRP A 271 -2.00 -12.43 8.15
C TRP A 271 -2.19 -13.82 7.55
N SER A 272 -3.04 -13.96 6.53
CA SER A 272 -3.14 -15.25 5.81
C SER A 272 -1.87 -15.63 5.06
N GLU A 273 -1.10 -14.67 4.54
CA GLU A 273 0.19 -15.02 3.92
C GLU A 273 1.22 -15.35 4.99
N ILE A 274 1.28 -14.57 6.08
CA ILE A 274 2.24 -14.77 7.18
C ILE A 274 2.06 -16.15 7.83
N LEU A 275 0.83 -16.56 8.12
CA LEU A 275 0.54 -17.86 8.74
C LEU A 275 0.89 -19.06 7.84
N ASN A 276 1.04 -18.83 6.53
CA ASN A 276 1.45 -19.85 5.56
C ASN A 276 2.92 -19.71 5.14
N GLY A 277 3.62 -18.68 5.65
CA GLY A 277 5.01 -18.40 5.35
C GLY A 277 5.97 -19.29 6.14
N LYS A 278 7.18 -19.46 5.62
CA LYS A 278 8.26 -20.24 6.23
C LYS A 278 9.27 -19.36 6.97
N VAL A 279 9.50 -18.13 6.50
CA VAL A 279 10.52 -17.22 7.03
C VAL A 279 9.99 -16.52 8.29
N ASN A 280 8.88 -15.81 8.18
CA ASN A 280 8.32 -15.02 9.28
C ASN A 280 7.33 -15.85 10.11
N LYS A 281 7.84 -16.84 10.86
CA LYS A 281 7.02 -17.77 11.66
C LYS A 281 6.26 -17.05 12.76
N PHE A 282 4.93 -17.12 12.72
CA PHE A 282 4.05 -16.59 13.75
C PHE A 282 3.40 -17.72 14.55
N ASN A 283 3.69 -17.78 15.85
CA ASN A 283 3.07 -18.72 16.76
C ASN A 283 1.84 -18.09 17.43
N ILE A 284 0.71 -18.79 17.39
CA ILE A 284 -0.51 -18.45 18.13
C ILE A 284 -0.42 -19.12 19.51
N ASP A 285 0.42 -18.55 20.37
CA ASP A 285 0.75 -19.05 21.71
C ASP A 285 -0.05 -18.37 22.83
N MET A 286 -0.85 -17.35 22.50
CA MET A 286 -1.65 -16.58 23.44
C MET A 286 -3.10 -16.46 22.97
N ILE A 287 -4.03 -16.46 23.93
CA ILE A 287 -5.46 -16.29 23.66
C ILE A 287 -5.76 -14.96 22.95
N ASP A 288 -5.03 -13.88 23.27
CA ASP A 288 -5.19 -12.58 22.62
C ASP A 288 -4.81 -12.59 21.14
N LYS A 289 -3.78 -13.36 20.75
CA LYS A 289 -3.41 -13.56 19.35
C LYS A 289 -4.51 -14.32 18.60
N LEU A 290 -5.04 -15.36 19.24
CA LEU A 290 -6.11 -16.19 18.70
C LEU A 290 -7.42 -15.40 18.52
N ILE A 291 -7.80 -14.59 19.52
CA ILE A 291 -8.95 -13.67 19.48
C ILE A 291 -8.79 -12.65 18.35
N PHE A 292 -7.64 -11.99 18.27
CA PHE A 292 -7.38 -11.00 17.23
C PHE A 292 -7.50 -11.59 15.82
N LEU A 293 -6.83 -12.72 15.56
CA LEU A 293 -6.87 -13.38 14.26
C LEU A 293 -8.29 -13.84 13.91
N THR A 294 -9.03 -14.34 14.89
CA THR A 294 -10.44 -14.71 14.72
C THR A 294 -11.28 -13.50 14.34
N GLY A 295 -11.12 -12.37 15.02
CA GLY A 295 -11.80 -11.12 14.69
C GLY A 295 -11.61 -10.72 13.22
N ILE A 296 -10.36 -10.56 12.78
CA ILE A 296 -10.07 -10.13 11.40
C ILE A 296 -10.51 -11.16 10.35
N PHE A 297 -10.47 -12.47 10.67
CA PHE A 297 -10.91 -13.51 9.75
C PHE A 297 -12.42 -13.62 9.68
N SER A 298 -13.12 -13.46 10.79
CA SER A 298 -14.58 -13.45 10.83
C SER A 298 -15.16 -12.30 10.01
N ILE A 299 -14.63 -11.08 10.18
CA ILE A 299 -15.03 -9.92 9.37
C ILE A 299 -14.79 -10.19 7.89
N ARG A 300 -13.59 -10.65 7.51
CA ARG A 300 -13.27 -10.90 6.10
C ARG A 300 -14.13 -11.98 5.47
N LEU A 301 -14.41 -13.07 6.19
CA LEU A 301 -15.26 -14.15 5.71
C LEU A 301 -16.72 -13.69 5.60
N SER A 302 -17.20 -12.91 6.56
CA SER A 302 -18.52 -12.27 6.52
C SER A 302 -18.68 -11.45 5.24
N ASP A 303 -17.74 -10.54 4.95
CA ASP A 303 -17.76 -9.76 3.70
C ASP A 303 -17.75 -10.65 2.45
N LYS A 304 -16.97 -11.75 2.47
CA LYS A 304 -16.88 -12.67 1.33
C LYS A 304 -18.22 -13.37 1.10
N LEU A 305 -18.88 -13.82 2.16
CA LEU A 305 -20.15 -14.53 2.11
C LEU A 305 -21.30 -13.58 1.73
N PHE A 306 -21.35 -12.39 2.33
CA PHE A 306 -22.33 -11.37 2.00
C PHE A 306 -22.31 -11.03 0.51
N ASN A 307 -21.13 -10.68 -0.03
CA ASN A 307 -20.98 -10.35 -1.45
C ASN A 307 -21.34 -11.54 -2.36
N PHE A 308 -21.04 -12.77 -1.92
CA PHE A 308 -21.39 -13.97 -2.67
C PHE A 308 -22.90 -14.22 -2.72
N VAL A 309 -23.58 -14.09 -1.58
CA VAL A 309 -25.04 -14.24 -1.47
C VAL A 309 -25.72 -13.18 -2.33
N LEU A 310 -25.32 -11.92 -2.19
CA LEU A 310 -25.86 -10.80 -2.96
C LEU A 310 -25.72 -11.01 -4.48
N ALA A 311 -24.56 -11.50 -4.93
CA ALA A 311 -24.33 -11.81 -6.34
C ALA A 311 -25.17 -13.00 -6.81
N SER A 312 -25.39 -14.01 -5.96
CA SER A 312 -26.16 -15.21 -6.28
C SER A 312 -27.67 -14.94 -6.36
N THR A 313 -28.18 -13.98 -5.58
CA THR A 313 -29.60 -13.58 -5.61
C THR A 313 -29.89 -12.49 -6.65
N SER A 314 -28.87 -11.92 -7.28
CA SER A 314 -29.04 -10.85 -8.28
C SER A 314 -29.40 -11.42 -9.65
N GLU A 315 -30.62 -11.15 -10.12
CA GLU A 315 -31.12 -11.52 -11.46
C GLU A 315 -30.24 -11.05 -12.63
N ARG A 316 -29.42 -10.01 -12.41
CA ARG A 316 -28.53 -9.44 -13.45
C ARG A 316 -27.38 -10.37 -13.86
N LEU A 317 -27.01 -11.35 -13.02
CA LEU A 317 -25.90 -12.25 -13.31
C LEU A 317 -26.44 -13.56 -13.89
N LYS A 318 -26.33 -13.74 -15.21
CA LYS A 318 -26.82 -14.94 -15.92
C LYS A 318 -26.25 -16.25 -15.37
N LYS A 319 -25.08 -16.24 -14.71
CA LYS A 319 -24.49 -17.37 -13.98
C LYS A 319 -23.59 -16.85 -12.83
N PRO A 320 -23.96 -17.03 -11.55
CA PRO A 320 -23.09 -16.65 -10.45
C PRO A 320 -21.82 -17.51 -10.46
N LYS A 321 -20.69 -16.91 -10.10
CA LYS A 321 -19.41 -17.63 -9.95
C LYS A 321 -19.55 -18.64 -8.81
N PRO A 322 -19.11 -19.91 -8.95
CA PRO A 322 -19.26 -20.90 -7.89
C PRO A 322 -18.53 -20.49 -6.61
N PHE A 323 -19.14 -20.75 -5.46
CA PHE A 323 -18.48 -20.60 -4.17
C PHE A 323 -17.30 -21.57 -4.08
N ARG A 324 -16.14 -21.09 -3.64
CA ARG A 324 -14.95 -21.93 -3.47
C ARG A 324 -14.36 -21.74 -2.08
N VAL A 325 -14.24 -22.86 -1.37
CA VAL A 325 -13.49 -22.99 -0.13
C VAL A 325 -12.05 -23.35 -0.51
N THR A 326 -11.12 -22.43 -0.24
CA THR A 326 -9.69 -22.64 -0.49
C THR A 326 -8.98 -23.12 0.78
N GLU A 327 -7.76 -23.65 0.68
CA GLU A 327 -6.94 -23.99 1.87
C GLU A 327 -6.81 -22.81 2.85
N LYS A 328 -6.58 -21.60 2.34
CA LYS A 328 -6.58 -20.38 3.17
C LYS A 328 -7.92 -20.12 3.84
N THR A 329 -9.04 -20.50 3.21
CA THR A 329 -10.38 -20.40 3.83
C THR A 329 -10.52 -21.44 4.94
N LYS A 330 -10.09 -22.69 4.71
CA LYS A 330 -10.10 -23.76 5.71
C LYS A 330 -9.26 -23.38 6.94
N GLN A 331 -8.02 -22.92 6.74
CA GLN A 331 -7.14 -22.47 7.83
C GLN A 331 -7.79 -21.36 8.69
N ARG A 332 -8.45 -20.38 8.06
CA ARG A 332 -9.17 -19.33 8.79
C ARG A 332 -10.33 -19.90 9.60
N LEU A 333 -11.11 -20.81 9.02
CA LEU A 333 -12.21 -21.47 9.72
C LEU A 333 -11.70 -22.30 10.91
N TYR A 334 -10.56 -22.97 10.80
CA TYR A 334 -9.94 -23.67 11.92
C TYR A 334 -9.55 -22.72 13.06
N ILE A 335 -8.94 -21.58 12.75
CA ILE A 335 -8.56 -20.58 13.76
C ILE A 335 -9.82 -20.06 14.48
N ILE A 336 -10.87 -19.73 13.71
CA ILE A 336 -12.15 -19.29 14.29
C ILE A 336 -12.76 -20.41 15.15
N HIS A 337 -12.72 -21.64 14.67
CA HIS A 337 -13.23 -22.81 15.38
C HIS A 337 -12.54 -23.02 16.74
N LEU A 338 -11.22 -22.85 16.81
CA LEU A 338 -10.49 -22.91 18.08
C LEU A 338 -10.98 -21.85 19.07
N VAL A 339 -11.27 -20.63 18.61
CA VAL A 339 -11.91 -19.61 19.47
C VAL A 339 -13.26 -20.07 19.97
N LEU A 340 -14.11 -20.62 19.09
CA LEU A 340 -15.45 -21.08 19.47
C LEU A 340 -15.40 -22.17 20.55
N ILE A 341 -14.41 -23.07 20.51
CA ILE A 341 -14.19 -24.06 21.58
C ILE A 341 -13.78 -23.36 22.89
N SER A 342 -12.86 -22.40 22.81
CA SER A 342 -12.36 -21.68 23.99
C SER A 342 -13.31 -20.58 24.50
N PHE A 343 -14.39 -20.28 23.77
CA PHE A 343 -15.27 -19.15 24.00
C PHE A 343 -15.85 -19.06 25.42
N PRO A 344 -16.22 -20.17 26.09
CA PRO A 344 -16.66 -20.13 27.49
C PRO A 344 -15.63 -19.55 28.48
N PHE A 345 -14.35 -19.57 28.11
CA PHE A 345 -13.25 -19.07 28.94
C PHE A 345 -12.81 -17.65 28.55
N ILE A 346 -13.36 -17.08 27.48
CA ILE A 346 -13.05 -15.72 27.03
C ILE A 346 -13.95 -14.73 27.78
N ASP A 347 -13.35 -13.64 28.27
CA ASP A 347 -14.09 -12.54 28.88
C ASP A 347 -15.00 -11.86 27.84
N GLN A 348 -16.27 -12.22 27.84
CA GLN A 348 -17.25 -11.74 26.88
C GLN A 348 -17.54 -10.24 27.01
N ILE A 349 -17.29 -9.64 28.18
CA ILE A 349 -17.47 -8.21 28.40
C ILE A 349 -16.32 -7.45 27.74
N LYS A 350 -15.09 -7.94 27.93
CA LYS A 350 -13.89 -7.34 27.33
C LYS A 350 -13.83 -7.48 25.80
N TYR A 351 -14.40 -8.58 25.27
CA TYR A 351 -14.38 -8.90 23.84
C TYR A 351 -15.79 -9.00 23.23
N ASP A 352 -16.70 -8.12 23.65
CA ASP A 352 -18.06 -7.98 23.09
C ASP A 352 -18.05 -7.87 21.55
N TRP A 353 -17.04 -7.18 21.06
CA TRP A 353 -16.77 -6.90 19.67
C TRP A 353 -16.47 -8.19 18.87
N LEU A 354 -15.82 -9.17 19.50
CA LEU A 354 -15.53 -10.48 18.90
C LEU A 354 -16.83 -11.28 18.76
N TYR A 355 -17.67 -11.22 19.78
CA TYR A 355 -18.98 -11.86 19.77
C TYR A 355 -19.85 -11.34 18.63
N GLN A 356 -19.87 -10.01 18.42
CA GLN A 356 -20.58 -9.41 17.28
C GLN A 356 -20.04 -9.92 15.93
N ALA A 357 -18.71 -9.96 15.76
CA ALA A 357 -18.11 -10.46 14.51
C ALA A 357 -18.45 -11.94 14.23
N ILE A 358 -18.61 -12.76 15.28
CA ILE A 358 -19.04 -14.16 15.17
C ILE A 358 -20.54 -14.26 14.81
N ILE A 359 -21.39 -13.42 15.41
CA ILE A 359 -22.83 -13.33 15.06
C ILE A 359 -22.99 -12.96 13.59
N ASP A 360 -22.29 -11.93 13.12
CA ASP A 360 -22.37 -11.47 11.74
C ASP A 360 -21.96 -12.59 10.78
N LEU A 361 -20.84 -13.27 11.08
CA LEU A 361 -20.38 -14.39 10.29
C LEU A 361 -21.40 -15.53 10.29
N HIS A 362 -21.97 -15.89 11.45
CA HIS A 362 -23.00 -16.92 11.58
C HIS A 362 -24.22 -16.60 10.72
N GLY A 363 -24.74 -15.37 10.77
CA GLY A 363 -25.88 -14.94 9.94
C GLY A 363 -25.58 -15.03 8.44
N HIS A 364 -24.37 -14.71 8.00
CA HIS A 364 -23.99 -14.89 6.60
C HIS A 364 -23.85 -16.36 6.19
N PHE A 365 -23.46 -17.24 7.10
CA PHE A 365 -23.50 -18.68 6.86
C PHE A 365 -24.93 -19.21 6.75
N GLN A 366 -25.87 -18.73 7.59
CA GLN A 366 -27.30 -19.05 7.46
C GLN A 366 -27.81 -18.73 6.05
N ASN A 367 -27.50 -17.52 5.58
CA ASN A 367 -27.88 -17.09 4.24
C ASN A 367 -27.23 -17.95 3.15
N LEU A 368 -25.96 -18.34 3.32
CA LEU A 368 -25.28 -19.23 2.36
C LEU A 368 -25.97 -20.60 2.27
N PHE A 369 -26.30 -21.21 3.40
CA PHE A 369 -26.97 -22.52 3.42
C PHE A 369 -28.40 -22.45 2.86
N GLY A 370 -29.05 -21.29 2.95
CA GLY A 370 -30.35 -21.04 2.33
C GLY A 370 -30.36 -21.11 0.79
N LEU A 371 -29.20 -21.02 0.14
CA LEU A 371 -29.09 -21.01 -1.33
C LEU A 371 -28.93 -22.41 -1.96
N GLU A 372 -28.91 -23.51 -1.21
CA GLU A 372 -28.68 -24.88 -1.73
C GLU A 372 -27.33 -25.09 -2.46
N ILE A 373 -26.44 -24.10 -2.44
CA ILE A 373 -25.16 -24.13 -3.18
C ILE A 373 -24.17 -25.14 -2.59
N THR A 374 -24.33 -25.50 -1.31
CA THR A 374 -23.42 -26.42 -0.62
C THR A 374 -23.47 -27.85 -1.13
N GLU A 375 -24.53 -28.23 -1.83
CA GLU A 375 -24.68 -29.58 -2.41
C GLU A 375 -23.71 -29.83 -3.56
N ASN A 376 -23.19 -28.76 -4.18
CA ASN A 376 -22.20 -28.83 -5.26
C ASN A 376 -20.74 -28.70 -4.77
N LEU A 377 -20.52 -28.55 -3.46
CA LEU A 377 -19.18 -28.43 -2.91
C LEU A 377 -18.59 -29.82 -2.62
N PRO A 378 -17.25 -30.00 -2.75
CA PRO A 378 -16.60 -31.21 -2.28
C PRO A 378 -16.89 -31.44 -0.80
N PHE A 379 -17.09 -32.70 -0.40
CA PHE A 379 -17.42 -33.09 0.97
C PHE A 379 -16.51 -32.40 2.01
N GLU A 380 -15.20 -32.43 1.80
CA GLU A 380 -14.22 -31.79 2.70
C GLU A 380 -14.48 -30.29 2.92
N SER A 381 -14.87 -29.57 1.86
CA SER A 381 -15.21 -28.15 1.96
C SER A 381 -16.49 -27.96 2.77
N THR A 382 -17.51 -28.76 2.47
CA THR A 382 -18.80 -28.77 3.16
C THR A 382 -18.63 -29.05 4.65
N PHE A 383 -17.80 -30.04 4.99
CA PHE A 383 -17.46 -30.41 6.35
C PHE A 383 -16.94 -29.23 7.17
N HIS A 384 -15.97 -28.46 6.66
CA HIS A 384 -15.45 -27.29 7.39
C HIS A 384 -16.49 -26.19 7.60
N LEU A 385 -17.38 -25.97 6.63
CA LEU A 385 -18.44 -24.96 6.76
C LEU A 385 -19.45 -25.37 7.84
N TYR A 386 -19.90 -26.62 7.84
CA TYR A 386 -20.83 -27.12 8.86
C TYR A 386 -20.18 -27.20 10.24
N HIS A 387 -18.92 -27.60 10.33
CA HIS A 387 -18.23 -27.65 11.62
C HIS A 387 -18.11 -26.27 12.28
N TYR A 388 -17.81 -25.23 11.50
CA TYR A 388 -17.92 -23.85 11.97
C TYR A 388 -19.37 -23.50 12.36
N TYR A 389 -20.34 -23.82 11.49
CA TYR A 389 -21.74 -23.45 11.69
C TYR A 389 -22.32 -24.01 12.99
N THR A 390 -22.14 -25.31 13.25
CA THR A 390 -22.62 -25.97 14.47
C THR A 390 -22.01 -25.38 15.73
N LYS A 391 -20.69 -25.11 15.74
CA LYS A 391 -20.04 -24.50 16.92
C LYS A 391 -20.43 -23.05 17.11
N SER A 392 -20.53 -22.28 16.03
CA SER A 392 -20.93 -20.87 16.12
C SER A 392 -22.35 -20.76 16.66
N PHE A 393 -23.26 -21.63 16.24
CA PHE A 393 -24.62 -21.72 16.77
C PHE A 393 -24.66 -21.87 18.31
N ALA A 394 -23.87 -22.80 18.85
CA ALA A 394 -23.80 -23.02 20.30
C ALA A 394 -23.29 -21.79 21.08
N VAL A 395 -22.42 -20.99 20.45
CA VAL A 395 -21.87 -19.77 21.03
C VAL A 395 -22.84 -18.59 20.91
N THR A 396 -23.45 -18.38 19.74
CA THR A 396 -24.31 -17.22 19.45
C THR A 396 -25.69 -17.31 20.10
N ARG A 397 -26.11 -18.50 20.53
CA ARG A 397 -27.44 -18.74 21.13
C ARG A 397 -28.59 -18.19 20.26
N THR A 398 -28.39 -18.18 18.94
CA THR A 398 -29.44 -17.82 17.99
C THR A 398 -30.57 -18.85 18.12
N SER A 399 -31.82 -18.43 17.97
CA SER A 399 -32.97 -19.34 18.10
C SER A 399 -32.88 -20.43 17.04
N TYR A 400 -32.94 -21.71 17.45
CA TYR A 400 -32.90 -22.86 16.54
C TYR A 400 -34.12 -22.79 15.63
N THR A 401 -33.90 -22.62 14.33
CA THR A 401 -34.99 -22.66 13.35
C THR A 401 -35.19 -24.10 12.86
N THR A 402 -36.38 -24.41 12.38
CA THR A 402 -36.65 -25.70 11.71
C THR A 402 -35.82 -25.88 10.43
N PHE A 403 -35.25 -24.79 9.89
CA PHE A 403 -34.28 -24.84 8.81
C PHE A 403 -32.92 -25.37 9.30
N ASP A 404 -32.45 -24.90 10.45
CA ASP A 404 -31.20 -25.32 11.07
C ASP A 404 -31.23 -26.81 11.44
N GLU A 405 -32.34 -27.27 12.01
CA GLU A 405 -32.55 -28.68 12.36
C GLU A 405 -32.40 -29.60 11.16
N ARG A 406 -33.12 -29.30 10.08
CA ARG A 406 -33.09 -30.11 8.86
C ARG A 406 -31.71 -30.14 8.22
N ARG A 407 -31.03 -28.99 8.15
CA ARG A 407 -29.70 -28.92 7.54
C ARG A 407 -28.65 -29.62 8.39
N LEU A 408 -28.66 -29.42 9.71
CA LEU A 408 -27.71 -30.11 10.60
C LEU A 408 -27.94 -31.63 10.59
N GLY A 409 -29.20 -32.08 10.65
CA GLY A 409 -29.55 -33.50 10.57
C GLY A 409 -29.06 -34.15 9.27
N HIS A 410 -29.33 -33.52 8.12
CA HIS A 410 -28.90 -34.03 6.82
C HIS A 410 -27.38 -34.17 6.70
N ASN A 411 -26.59 -33.24 7.26
CA ASN A 411 -25.13 -33.35 7.19
C ASN A 411 -24.57 -34.39 8.14
N VAL A 412 -25.19 -34.58 9.29
CA VAL A 412 -24.83 -35.67 10.20
C VAL A 412 -25.04 -37.02 9.50
N GLU A 413 -26.16 -37.19 8.79
CA GLU A 413 -26.41 -38.39 7.96
C GLU A 413 -25.34 -38.57 6.88
N ILE A 414 -24.97 -37.52 6.15
CA ILE A 414 -23.90 -37.59 5.14
C ILE A 414 -22.58 -38.04 5.78
N ILE A 415 -22.17 -37.40 6.89
CA ILE A 415 -20.92 -37.74 7.60
C ILE A 415 -20.90 -39.21 8.02
N PHE A 416 -22.02 -39.75 8.53
CA PHE A 416 -22.11 -41.16 8.93
C PHE A 416 -22.18 -42.13 7.74
N SER A 417 -22.65 -41.67 6.58
CA SER A 417 -22.71 -42.48 5.36
C SER A 417 -21.37 -42.62 4.63
N GLU A 418 -20.43 -41.71 4.88
CA GLU A 418 -19.15 -41.65 4.18
C GLU A 418 -18.09 -42.52 4.90
N SER A 419 -17.93 -43.77 4.44
CA SER A 419 -17.06 -44.78 5.06
C SER A 419 -15.58 -44.36 5.19
N SER A 420 -15.12 -43.43 4.36
CA SER A 420 -13.76 -42.87 4.40
C SER A 420 -13.46 -42.05 5.66
N LEU A 421 -14.50 -41.61 6.39
CA LEU A 421 -14.39 -40.82 7.63
C LEU A 421 -14.49 -41.66 8.90
N SER A 422 -14.77 -42.95 8.77
CA SER A 422 -14.84 -43.87 9.92
C SER A 422 -13.55 -43.94 10.74
N ASN A 423 -12.41 -43.50 10.16
CA ASN A 423 -11.11 -43.46 10.83
C ASN A 423 -10.75 -42.07 11.43
N VAL A 424 -11.58 -41.04 11.23
CA VAL A 424 -11.33 -39.66 11.69
C VAL A 424 -12.09 -39.34 12.99
N TYR A 425 -13.07 -40.17 13.37
CA TYR A 425 -13.91 -40.02 14.55
C TYR A 425 -13.67 -41.08 15.62
#